data_AF-A0A924UJ33-F1
#
_entry.id   AF-A0A924UJ33-F1
#
_cell.length_a   1.000
_cell.length_b   1.000
_cell.length_c   1.000
_cell.angle_alpha   90.00
_cell.angle_beta   90.00
_cell.angle_gamma   90.00
#
_symmetry.space_group_name_H-M   'P 1'
#
loop_
_entity.id
_entity.type
_entity.pdbx_description
1 polymer ?
#
loop_
_entity_poly.entity_id
_entity_poly.type
_entity_poly.pdbx_seq_one_letter_code
_entity_poly.pdbx_strand_id
1 'polypeptide(L)'
;MNNDTLKGKWTEIKGEIQKQWGNLTGDDLDKTKGDMTAVGGLLQQKYGMAKADFHEKLSGIYSKFEAKKEEILRDSAGAAEKAKNDLRDSNKKH
;
A
#
# COMPACT_ATOMS: atom_id res chain seq x y z
N MET A 1 10.04 -2.48 -13.39
CA MET A 1 9.59 -1.69 -12.22
C MET A 1 9.42 -0.26 -12.69
N ASN A 2 8.19 0.25 -12.69
CA ASN A 2 7.87 1.61 -13.17
C ASN A 2 7.79 2.56 -11.97
N ASN A 3 8.83 3.38 -11.79
CA ASN A 3 8.88 4.38 -10.72
C ASN A 3 7.85 5.52 -10.88
N ASP A 4 7.21 5.64 -12.05
CA ASP A 4 6.21 6.67 -12.31
C ASP A 4 4.88 6.48 -11.54
N THR A 5 4.52 5.25 -11.16
CA THR A 5 3.25 4.99 -10.47
C THR A 5 3.31 5.31 -8.97
N LEU A 6 4.50 5.45 -8.40
CA LEU A 6 4.68 5.71 -6.97
C LEU A 6 4.18 7.09 -6.54
N LYS A 7 4.24 8.10 -7.42
CA LYS A 7 3.86 9.49 -7.10
C LYS A 7 2.39 9.65 -6.73
N GLY A 8 1.48 8.98 -7.45
CA GLY A 8 0.05 9.03 -7.17
C GLY A 8 -0.34 8.26 -5.89
N LYS A 9 0.32 7.13 -5.65
CA LYS A 9 0.09 6.32 -4.43
C LYS A 9 0.77 6.90 -3.19
N TRP A 10 1.82 7.69 -3.36
CA TRP A 10 2.57 8.30 -2.27
C TRP A 10 1.70 9.15 -1.36
N THR A 11 0.74 9.88 -1.92
CA THR A 11 -0.20 10.71 -1.15
C THR A 11 -1.06 9.88 -0.19
N GLU A 12 -1.44 8.66 -0.55
CA GLU A 12 -2.22 7.79 0.31
C GLU A 12 -1.33 7.10 1.35
N ILE A 13 -0.12 6.66 0.94
CA ILE A 13 0.90 6.12 1.86
C ILE A 13 1.28 7.16 2.92
N LYS A 14 1.53 8.42 2.55
CA LYS A 14 1.88 9.48 3.50
C LYS A 14 0.76 9.74 4.51
N GLY A 15 -0.51 9.63 4.10
CA GLY A 15 -1.65 9.75 5.01
C GLY A 15 -1.66 8.63 6.05
N GLU A 16 -1.35 7.40 5.64
CA GLU A 16 -1.23 6.25 6.55
C GLU A 16 -0.06 6.39 7.53
N ILE A 17 1.09 6.86 7.03
CA ILE A 17 2.28 7.17 7.83
C ILE A 17 1.93 8.27 8.84
N GLN A 18 1.29 9.36 8.41
CA GLN A 18 0.92 10.46 9.29
C GLN A 18 -0.07 10.03 10.38
N LYS A 19 -0.99 9.09 10.08
CA LYS A 19 -1.88 8.48 11.09
C LYS A 19 -1.11 7.62 12.10
N GLN A 20 -0.12 6.83 11.65
CA GLN A 20 0.70 6.02 12.56
C GLN A 20 1.63 6.87 13.41
N TRP A 21 2.20 7.92 12.82
CA TRP A 21 3.20 8.78 13.42
C TRP A 21 2.71 10.23 13.37
N GLY A 22 1.78 10.58 14.27
CA GLY A 22 1.16 11.92 14.31
C GLY A 22 2.10 13.10 14.53
N ASN A 23 3.37 12.86 14.88
CA ASN A 23 4.41 13.88 15.01
C ASN A 23 5.15 14.14 13.67
N LEU A 24 4.93 13.32 12.65
CA LEU A 24 5.38 13.60 11.29
C LEU A 24 4.35 14.46 10.59
N THR A 25 4.80 15.60 10.09
CA THR A 25 3.96 16.49 9.29
C THR A 25 3.90 15.98 7.85
N GLY A 26 2.76 16.16 7.20
CA GLY A 26 2.62 15.83 5.76
C GLY A 26 3.65 16.53 4.87
N ASP A 27 4.18 17.68 5.30
CA ASP A 27 5.26 18.43 4.64
C ASP A 27 6.63 17.73 4.76
N ASP A 28 6.95 17.17 5.93
CA ASP A 28 8.18 16.40 6.15
C ASP A 28 8.20 15.15 5.27
N LEU A 29 7.04 14.48 5.14
CA LEU A 29 6.84 13.34 4.26
C LEU A 29 6.84 13.75 2.77
N ASP A 30 6.43 14.97 2.43
CA ASP A 30 6.48 15.43 1.04
C ASP A 30 7.92 15.59 0.54
N LYS A 31 8.82 16.06 1.43
CA LYS A 31 10.26 16.21 1.15
C LYS A 31 10.95 14.88 0.84
N THR A 32 10.43 13.77 1.37
CA THR A 32 11.00 12.45 1.07
C THR A 32 10.60 11.93 -0.32
N LYS A 33 9.62 12.55 -0.99
CA LYS A 33 9.13 12.16 -2.32
C LYS A 33 8.79 10.67 -2.47
N GLY A 34 8.44 10.01 -1.36
CA GLY A 34 8.15 8.58 -1.34
C GLY A 34 9.34 7.66 -1.16
N ASP A 35 10.50 8.20 -0.82
CA ASP A 35 11.65 7.39 -0.42
C ASP A 35 11.47 6.88 1.02
N MET A 36 11.24 5.56 1.13
CA MET A 36 11.11 4.86 2.41
C MET A 36 12.35 4.99 3.31
N THR A 37 13.54 5.11 2.73
CA THR A 37 14.79 5.33 3.45
C THR A 37 14.81 6.70 4.09
N ALA A 38 14.39 7.73 3.34
CA ALA A 38 14.31 9.10 3.85
C ALA A 38 13.24 9.24 4.94
N VAL A 39 12.10 8.56 4.80
CA VAL A 39 11.07 8.47 5.86
C VAL A 39 11.63 7.82 7.12
N GLY A 40 12.36 6.72 6.99
CA GLY A 40 13.04 6.06 8.10
C GLY A 40 14.03 6.99 8.82
N GLY A 41 14.76 7.81 8.06
CA GLY A 41 15.64 8.85 8.60
C GLY A 41 14.87 9.87 9.45
N LEU A 42 13.72 10.36 8.98
CA LEU A 42 12.86 11.27 9.75
C LEU A 42 12.34 10.63 11.03
N LEU A 43 11.94 9.35 10.98
CA LEU A 43 11.48 8.59 12.15
C LEU A 43 12.59 8.44 13.19
N GLN A 44 13.80 8.11 12.75
CA GLN A 44 14.96 8.03 13.64
C GLN A 44 15.28 9.39 14.27
N GLN A 45 15.21 10.49 13.52
CA GLN A 45 15.51 11.84 14.03
C GLN A 45 14.43 12.39 14.98
N LYS A 46 13.14 12.18 14.66
CA LYS A 46 12.00 12.74 15.43
C LYS A 46 11.62 11.89 16.64
N TYR A 47 11.71 10.57 16.50
CA TYR A 47 11.25 9.63 17.52
C TYR A 47 12.38 8.84 18.19
N GLY A 48 13.61 8.92 17.68
CA GLY A 48 14.70 8.08 18.18
C GLY A 48 14.51 6.58 17.90
N MET A 49 13.64 6.22 16.95
CA MET A 49 13.33 4.83 16.64
C MET A 49 14.52 4.12 15.99
N ALA A 50 14.75 2.86 16.37
CA ALA A 50 15.74 2.03 15.71
C ALA A 50 15.25 1.63 14.32
N LYS A 51 16.22 1.31 13.44
CA LYS A 51 15.94 0.92 12.05
C LYS A 51 14.96 -0.23 11.93
N ALA A 52 15.07 -1.22 12.82
CA ALA A 52 14.19 -2.38 12.82
C ALA A 52 12.72 -2.00 13.07
N ASP A 53 12.45 -1.16 14.07
CA ASP A 53 11.10 -0.77 14.48
C ASP A 53 10.31 -0.08 13.37
N PHE A 54 10.95 0.87 12.68
CA PHE A 54 10.27 1.55 11.57
C PHE A 54 10.26 0.72 10.28
N HIS A 55 11.26 -0.14 10.06
CA HIS A 55 11.35 -0.94 8.84
C HIS A 55 10.18 -1.92 8.74
N GLU A 56 9.82 -2.60 9.84
CA GLU A 56 8.67 -3.50 9.86
C GLU A 56 7.36 -2.74 9.57
N LYS A 57 7.16 -1.59 10.22
CA LYS A 57 5.96 -0.76 10.04
C LYS A 57 5.84 -0.21 8.62
N LEU A 58 6.92 0.33 8.06
CA LEU A 58 6.95 0.84 6.69
C LEU A 58 6.74 -0.29 5.66
N SER A 59 7.36 -1.45 5.89
CA SER A 59 7.14 -2.65 5.06
C SER A 59 5.67 -3.08 5.12
N GLY A 60 5.05 -3.06 6.30
CA GLY A 60 3.63 -3.36 6.45
C GLY A 60 2.71 -2.39 5.71
N ILE A 61 2.99 -1.08 5.77
CA ILE A 61 2.25 -0.06 5.01
C ILE A 61 2.42 -0.29 3.51
N TYR A 62 3.65 -0.50 3.05
CA TYR A 62 3.94 -0.75 1.63
C TYR A 62 3.29 -2.03 1.11
N SER A 63 3.33 -3.11 1.91
CA SER A 63 2.70 -4.39 1.61
C SER A 63 1.18 -4.26 1.53
N LYS A 64 0.54 -3.51 2.44
CA LYS A 64 -0.90 -3.21 2.35
C LYS A 64 -1.26 -2.48 1.04
N PHE A 65 -0.37 -1.62 0.56
CA PHE A 65 -0.58 -0.89 -0.70
C PHE A 65 -0.44 -1.75 -1.96
N GLU A 66 0.51 -2.68 -1.97
CA GLU A 66 0.66 -3.65 -3.06
C GLU A 66 -0.42 -4.73 -3.01
N ALA A 67 -0.81 -5.19 -1.82
CA ALA A 67 -1.91 -6.14 -1.63
C ALA A 67 -3.26 -5.54 -2.06
N LYS A 68 -3.54 -4.27 -1.75
CA LYS A 68 -4.77 -3.58 -2.19
C LYS A 68 -4.84 -3.43 -3.72
N LYS A 69 -3.70 -3.33 -4.40
CA LYS A 69 -3.61 -3.35 -5.87
C LYS A 69 -3.97 -4.75 -6.42
N GLU A 70 -3.53 -5.81 -5.76
CA GLU A 70 -3.87 -7.19 -6.13
C GLU A 70 -5.31 -7.58 -5.78
N GLU A 71 -5.88 -7.05 -4.69
CA GLU A 71 -7.29 -7.25 -4.31
C GLU A 71 -8.24 -6.66 -5.36
N ILE A 72 -7.99 -5.43 -5.82
CA ILE A 72 -8.78 -4.81 -6.91
C ILE A 72 -8.70 -5.65 -8.19
N LEU A 73 -7.55 -6.26 -8.48
CA LEU A 73 -7.40 -7.18 -9.61
C LEU A 73 -8.14 -8.51 -9.36
N ARG A 74 -8.09 -9.05 -8.14
CA ARG A 74 -8.70 -10.32 -7.75
C ARG A 74 -10.23 -10.27 -7.70
N ASP A 75 -10.83 -9.18 -7.22
CA ASP A 75 -12.29 -8.98 -7.24
C ASP A 75 -12.81 -8.79 -8.68
N SER A 76 -12.07 -8.07 -9.52
CA SER A 76 -12.42 -7.93 -10.94
C SER A 76 -12.36 -9.28 -11.70
N ALA A 77 -11.42 -10.16 -11.35
CA ALA A 77 -11.31 -11.50 -11.90
C ALA A 77 -12.31 -12.48 -11.28
N GLY A 78 -12.58 -12.37 -9.97
CA GLY A 78 -13.48 -13.25 -9.22
C GLY A 78 -14.94 -13.12 -9.65
N ALA A 79 -15.41 -11.90 -9.95
CA ALA A 79 -16.75 -11.68 -10.48
C ALA A 79 -16.94 -12.31 -11.87
N ALA A 80 -15.91 -12.23 -12.73
CA ALA A 80 -15.94 -12.84 -14.07
C ALA A 80 -15.88 -14.38 -14.01
N GLU A 81 -15.12 -14.94 -13.07
CA GLU A 81 -14.97 -16.39 -12.94
C GLU A 81 -16.20 -17.05 -12.31
N LYS A 82 -16.84 -16.37 -11.34
CA LYS A 82 -18.10 -16.82 -10.74
C LYS A 82 -19.22 -16.87 -11.78
N ALA A 83 -19.35 -15.85 -12.63
CA ALA A 83 -20.36 -15.79 -13.69
C ALA A 83 -20.20 -16.93 -14.73
N LYS A 84 -18.95 -17.29 -15.10
CA LYS A 84 -18.68 -18.41 -16.02
C LYS A 84 -19.05 -19.76 -15.41
N ASN A 85 -18.80 -19.96 -14.11
CA ASN A 85 -19.13 -21.22 -13.46
C ASN A 85 -20.65 -21.38 -13.29
N ASP A 86 -21.36 -20.31 -12.90
CA ASP A 86 -22.82 -20.29 -12.81
C ASP A 86 -23.52 -20.57 -14.17
N LEU A 87 -22.93 -20.12 -15.30
CA LEU A 87 -23.39 -20.46 -16.66
C LEU A 87 -23.13 -21.92 -17.06
N ARG A 88 -21.99 -22.49 -16.64
CA ARG A 88 -21.61 -23.89 -16.93
C ARG A 88 -22.47 -24.90 -16.17
N ASP A 89 -22.81 -24.60 -14.92
CA ASP A 89 -23.71 -25.45 -14.11
C ASP A 89 -25.16 -25.41 -14.62
N SER A 90 -25.62 -24.28 -15.18
CA SER A 90 -26.95 -24.19 -15.80
C SER A 90 -27.08 -25.02 -17.08
N ASN A 91 -26.02 -25.15 -17.88
CA ASN A 91 -26.04 -25.90 -19.14
C ASN A 91 -25.84 -27.42 -18.97
N LYS A 92 -25.52 -27.89 -17.76
CA LYS A 92 -25.34 -29.31 -17.43
C LYS A 92 -26.64 -29.96 -16.93
N LYS A 93 -27.66 -29.17 -16.62
CA LYS A 93 -28.92 -29.62 -16.01
C LYS A 93 -30.07 -29.80 -17.00
N HIS A 94 -29.77 -29.79 -18.30
CA HIS A 94 -30.74 -29.91 -19.38
C HIS A 94 -30.53 -31.16 -20.24
#